data_AF-A0A353YDN7-F1
#
_entry.id   AF-A0A353YDN7-F1
#
_cell.length_a   1.000
_cell.length_b   1.000
_cell.length_c   1.000
_cell.angle_alpha   90.00
_cell.angle_beta   90.00
_cell.angle_gamma   90.00
#
_symmetry.space_group_name_H-M   'P 1'
#
loop_
_entity.id
_entity.type
_entity.pdbx_description
1 polymer ?
#
loop_
_entity_poly.entity_id
_entity_poly.type
_entity_poly.pdbx_seq_one_letter_code
_entity_poly.pdbx_strand_id
1 'polypeptide(L)'
;LGGVMIAILVLSPEGLTAFHAALDNQLQRAVNVCLGSALATIGLTIPAVLTIGLITGYEVHLGLGEVQTVLLILTLFVSALTFGGARTNVLQGIVHLLLFIVYFALIFSP
;
A
#
# COMPACT_ATOMS: atom_id res chain seq x y z
N LEU A 1 -7.36 6.15 12.78
CA LEU A 1 -8.54 5.30 12.45
C LEU A 1 -9.32 5.76 11.21
N GLY A 2 -9.76 7.01 11.10
CA GLY A 2 -10.55 7.48 9.93
C GLY A 2 -9.90 7.20 8.56
N GLY A 3 -8.59 7.47 8.43
CA GLY A 3 -7.84 7.16 7.20
C GLY A 3 -7.81 5.67 6.84
N VAL A 4 -7.78 4.77 7.83
CA VAL A 4 -7.82 3.31 7.60
C VAL A 4 -9.18 2.89 7.05
N MET A 5 -10.27 3.47 7.55
CA MET A 5 -11.63 3.19 7.04
C MET A 5 -11.79 3.66 5.60
N ILE A 6 -11.29 4.86 5.27
CA ILE A 6 -11.31 5.38 3.89
C ILE A 6 -10.45 4.49 2.98
N ALA A 7 -9.26 4.09 3.43
CA ALA A 7 -8.41 3.19 2.67
C ALA A 7 -9.11 1.86 2.37
N ILE A 8 -9.76 1.23 3.36
CA ILE A 8 -10.52 -0.01 3.15
C ILE A 8 -11.65 0.19 2.14
N LEU A 9 -12.39 1.30 2.24
CA LEU A 9 -13.50 1.58 1.32
C LEU A 9 -13.03 1.78 -0.13
N VAL A 10 -11.96 2.56 -0.32
CA VAL A 10 -11.44 2.89 -1.65
C VAL A 10 -10.71 1.70 -2.28
N LEU A 11 -9.91 0.97 -1.50
CA LEU A 11 -9.09 -0.14 -2.00
C LEU A 11 -9.83 -1.48 -2.04
N SER A 12 -10.96 -1.65 -1.35
CA SER A 12 -11.71 -2.92 -1.37
C SER A 12 -11.98 -3.47 -2.78
N PRO A 13 -12.61 -2.72 -3.71
CA PRO A 13 -12.92 -3.27 -5.03
C PRO A 13 -11.68 -3.73 -5.81
N GLU A 14 -10.58 -3.00 -5.70
CA GLU A 14 -9.31 -3.33 -6.35
C GLU A 14 -8.63 -4.53 -5.67
N GLY A 15 -8.67 -4.58 -4.34
CA GLY A 15 -8.19 -5.70 -3.54
C GLY A 15 -8.95 -6.99 -3.85
N LEU A 16 -10.28 -6.94 -3.97
CA LEU A 16 -11.08 -8.08 -4.43
C LEU A 16 -10.67 -8.49 -5.84
N THR A 17 -10.47 -7.54 -6.75
CA THR A 17 -10.08 -7.83 -8.14
C THR A 17 -8.71 -8.54 -8.20
N ALA A 18 -7.75 -8.07 -7.41
CA ALA A 18 -6.44 -8.70 -7.31
C ALA A 18 -6.50 -10.08 -6.64
N PHE A 19 -7.34 -10.25 -5.61
CA PHE A 19 -7.53 -11.51 -4.93
C PHE A 19 -8.12 -12.59 -5.86
N HIS A 20 -9.15 -12.26 -6.63
CA HIS A 20 -9.70 -13.18 -7.64
C HIS A 20 -8.66 -13.53 -8.71
N ALA A 21 -7.90 -12.54 -9.21
CA ALA A 21 -6.82 -12.82 -10.17
C ALA A 21 -5.74 -13.75 -9.59
N ALA A 22 -5.42 -13.63 -8.31
CA ALA A 22 -4.48 -14.52 -7.64
C ALA A 22 -5.02 -15.96 -7.54
N LEU A 23 -6.32 -16.15 -7.26
CA LEU A 23 -6.97 -17.46 -7.27
C LEU A 23 -6.97 -18.11 -8.67
N ASP A 24 -7.12 -17.30 -9.72
CA ASP A 24 -7.04 -17.74 -11.12
C ASP A 24 -5.58 -17.95 -11.60
N ASN A 25 -4.61 -17.98 -10.69
CA ASN A 25 -3.18 -18.13 -10.96
C ASN A 25 -2.58 -17.04 -11.87
N GLN A 26 -3.22 -15.86 -11.92
CA GLN A 26 -2.81 -14.68 -12.68
C GLN A 26 -2.01 -13.70 -11.78
N LEU A 27 -0.90 -14.18 -11.21
CA LEU A 27 -0.10 -13.42 -10.24
C LEU A 27 0.36 -12.05 -10.77
N GLN A 28 0.79 -11.96 -12.02
CA GLN A 28 1.20 -10.69 -12.62
C GLN A 28 0.06 -9.67 -12.66
N ARG A 29 -1.17 -10.10 -12.99
CA ARG A 29 -2.35 -9.23 -12.97
C ARG A 29 -2.67 -8.79 -11.55
N ALA A 30 -2.65 -9.71 -10.58
CA ALA A 30 -2.92 -9.40 -9.18
C ALA A 30 -1.91 -8.35 -8.64
N VAL A 31 -0.62 -8.56 -8.89
CA VAL A 31 0.45 -7.64 -8.48
C VAL A 31 0.33 -6.29 -9.19
N ASN A 32 0.07 -6.28 -10.49
CA ASN A 32 -0.09 -5.03 -11.25
C ASN A 32 -1.29 -4.20 -10.77
N VAL A 33 -2.39 -4.85 -10.36
CA VAL A 33 -3.55 -4.15 -9.78
C VAL A 33 -3.17 -3.54 -8.42
N CYS A 34 -2.59 -4.34 -7.51
CA CYS A 34 -2.22 -3.86 -6.18
C CYS A 34 -1.15 -2.76 -6.21
N LEU A 35 -0.04 -2.98 -6.92
CA LEU A 35 1.05 -2.00 -7.01
C LEU A 35 0.65 -0.79 -7.85
N GLY A 36 -0.15 -0.99 -8.92
CA GLY A 36 -0.67 0.11 -9.73
C GLY A 36 -1.56 1.05 -8.93
N SER A 37 -2.45 0.49 -8.09
CA SER A 37 -3.27 1.26 -7.15
C SER A 37 -2.46 2.06 -6.14
N ALA A 38 -1.47 1.41 -5.50
CA ALA A 38 -0.57 2.07 -4.56
C ALA A 38 0.24 3.18 -5.25
N LEU A 39 0.75 2.91 -6.46
CA LEU A 39 1.49 3.90 -7.25
C LEU A 39 0.61 5.08 -7.65
N ALA A 40 -0.65 4.86 -8.04
CA ALA A 40 -1.59 5.95 -8.34
C ALA A 40 -1.83 6.83 -7.10
N THR A 41 -1.98 6.21 -5.93
CA THR A 41 -2.18 6.97 -4.67
C THR A 41 -0.93 7.79 -4.32
N ILE A 42 0.25 7.16 -4.33
CA ILE A 42 1.50 7.78 -3.89
C ILE A 42 2.02 8.79 -4.94
N GLY A 43 1.97 8.43 -6.22
CA GLY A 43 2.53 9.20 -7.32
C GLY A 43 1.60 10.24 -7.92
N LEU A 44 0.28 10.15 -7.66
CA LEU A 44 -0.69 11.11 -8.21
C LEU A 44 -1.59 11.72 -7.13
N THR A 45 -2.32 10.92 -6.34
CA THR A 45 -3.31 11.45 -5.39
C THR A 45 -2.66 12.31 -4.30
N ILE A 46 -1.58 11.83 -3.69
CA ILE A 46 -0.85 12.60 -2.66
C ILE A 46 -0.30 13.92 -3.25
N PRO A 47 0.47 13.91 -4.37
CA PRO A 47 0.93 15.14 -5.00
C PRO A 47 -0.20 16.10 -5.41
N ALA A 48 -1.32 15.59 -5.91
CA ALA A 48 -2.47 16.40 -6.28
C ALA A 48 -3.05 17.14 -5.07
N VAL A 49 -3.26 16.44 -3.95
CA VAL A 49 -3.76 17.05 -2.71
C VAL A 49 -2.77 18.07 -2.15
N LEU A 50 -1.47 17.75 -2.14
CA LEU A 50 -0.43 18.71 -1.73
C LEU A 50 -0.42 19.95 -2.63
N THR A 51 -0.54 19.78 -3.94
CA THR A 51 -0.58 20.89 -4.90
C THR A 51 -1.81 21.77 -4.68
N ILE A 52 -2.98 21.16 -4.47
CA ILE A 52 -4.22 21.91 -4.15
C ILE A 52 -4.05 22.69 -2.84
N GLY A 53 -3.45 22.08 -1.82
CA GLY A 53 -3.14 22.74 -0.55
C GLY A 53 -2.25 23.96 -0.73
N LEU A 54 -1.17 23.83 -1.50
CA LEU A 54 -0.27 24.95 -1.84
C LEU A 54 -1.00 26.10 -2.56
N ILE A 55 -1.89 25.80 -3.50
CA ILE A 55 -2.65 26.81 -4.25
C ILE A 55 -3.69 27.50 -3.35
N THR A 56 -4.34 26.75 -2.46
CA THR A 56 -5.39 27.25 -1.57
C THR A 56 -4.86 27.87 -0.27
N GLY A 57 -3.54 27.82 -0.03
CA GLY A 57 -2.90 28.33 1.17
C GLY A 57 -3.13 27.46 2.41
N TYR A 58 -3.59 26.21 2.24
CA TYR A 58 -3.73 25.26 3.33
C TYR A 58 -2.48 24.38 3.44
N GLU A 59 -1.86 24.35 4.62
CA GLU A 59 -0.78 23.41 4.90
C GLU A 59 -1.32 22.00 5.06
N VAL A 60 -0.96 21.12 4.12
CA VAL A 60 -1.30 19.69 4.16
C VAL A 60 -0.09 18.92 4.69
N HIS A 61 -0.23 18.39 5.91
CA HIS A 61 0.77 17.51 6.53
C HIS A 61 0.41 16.05 6.24
N LEU A 62 1.36 15.25 5.77
CA LEU A 62 1.14 13.85 5.36
C LEU A 62 0.71 12.92 6.51
N GLY A 63 0.81 13.36 7.76
CA GLY A 63 0.28 12.65 8.94
C GLY A 63 0.92 11.28 9.21
N LEU A 64 1.99 10.93 8.48
CA LEU A 64 2.78 9.73 8.69
C LEU A 64 3.80 9.99 9.79
N GLY A 65 3.75 9.22 10.87
CA GLY A 65 4.81 9.21 11.87
C GLY A 65 6.06 8.50 11.36
N GLU A 66 7.14 8.58 12.13
CA GLU A 66 8.44 7.98 11.79
C GLU A 66 8.31 6.46 11.58
N VAL A 67 7.60 5.78 12.48
CA VAL A 67 7.40 4.33 12.43
C VAL A 67 6.61 3.90 11.19
N GLN A 68 5.52 4.61 10.85
CA GLN A 68 4.72 4.28 9.67
C GLN A 68 5.49 4.56 8.36
N THR A 69 6.35 5.59 8.36
CA THR A 69 7.21 5.91 7.21
C THR A 69 8.22 4.80 6.96
N VAL A 70 8.90 4.32 8.01
CA VAL A 70 9.84 3.18 7.90
C VAL A 70 9.11 1.93 7.40
N LEU A 71 7.92 1.66 7.92
CA LEU A 71 7.15 0.48 7.53
C LEU A 71 6.67 0.54 6.07
N LEU A 72 6.27 1.73 5.58
CA LEU A 72 5.93 1.96 4.18
C LEU A 72 7.14 1.70 3.28
N ILE A 73 8.30 2.28 3.61
CA ILE A 73 9.54 2.10 2.83
C ILE A 73 9.93 0.62 2.82
N LEU A 74 9.89 -0.05 3.98
CA LEU A 74 10.21 -1.46 4.10
C LEU A 74 9.27 -2.34 3.26
N THR A 75 7.97 -2.03 3.28
CA THR A 75 6.97 -2.75 2.47
C THR A 75 7.26 -2.60 0.98
N LEU A 76 7.49 -1.38 0.48
CA LEU A 76 7.82 -1.14 -0.92
C LEU A 76 9.12 -1.85 -1.33
N PHE A 77 10.14 -1.79 -0.47
CA PHE A 77 11.42 -2.45 -0.72
C PHE A 77 11.29 -3.98 -0.81
N VAL A 78 10.59 -4.60 0.15
CA VAL A 78 10.35 -6.05 0.16
C VAL A 78 9.48 -6.47 -1.04
N SER A 79 8.49 -5.68 -1.42
CA SER A 79 7.69 -5.91 -2.63
C SER A 79 8.54 -5.84 -3.89
N ALA A 80 9.44 -4.87 -4.02
CA ALA A 80 10.35 -4.79 -5.15
C ALA A 80 11.27 -6.02 -5.26
N LEU A 81 11.83 -6.48 -4.13
CA LEU A 81 12.65 -7.70 -4.10
C LEU A 81 11.85 -8.96 -4.41
N THR A 82 10.60 -9.04 -3.95
CA THR A 82 9.75 -10.24 -4.11
C THR A 82 9.22 -10.38 -5.52
N PHE A 83 8.79 -9.28 -6.14
CA PHE A 83 8.13 -9.28 -7.44
C PHE A 83 9.06 -8.87 -8.60
N GLY A 84 10.29 -8.43 -8.32
CA GLY A 84 11.31 -8.16 -9.34
C GLY A 84 12.07 -9.39 -9.86
N GLY A 85 11.96 -10.53 -9.17
CA GLY A 85 12.63 -11.78 -9.55
C GLY A 85 11.77 -12.71 -10.44
N ALA A 86 12.38 -13.78 -10.96
CA ALA A 86 11.70 -14.73 -11.86
C ALA A 86 10.73 -15.69 -11.15
N ARG A 87 10.81 -15.85 -9.82
CA ARG A 87 9.94 -16.75 -9.04
C ARG A 87 9.53 -16.12 -7.72
N THR A 88 8.24 -16.17 -7.42
CA THR A 88 7.65 -15.82 -6.12
C THR A 88 7.51 -17.06 -5.25
N ASN A 89 7.77 -16.96 -3.95
CA ASN A 89 7.64 -18.07 -2.99
C ASN A 89 6.63 -17.73 -1.87
N VAL A 90 5.95 -18.75 -1.33
CA VAL A 90 5.05 -18.64 -0.16
C VAL A 90 5.74 -17.97 1.03
N LEU A 91 7.02 -18.25 1.25
CA LEU A 91 7.79 -17.63 2.33
C LEU A 91 7.87 -16.10 2.17
N GLN A 92 8.02 -15.60 0.96
CA GLN A 92 8.00 -14.15 0.69
C GLN A 92 6.60 -13.55 0.93
N GLY A 93 5.54 -14.31 0.63
CA GLY A 93 4.17 -13.93 0.96
C GLY A 93 3.96 -13.79 2.48
N ILE A 94 4.53 -14.70 3.27
CA ILE A 94 4.48 -14.64 4.74
C ILE A 94 5.15 -13.36 5.26
N VAL A 95 6.27 -12.93 4.67
CA VAL A 95 6.94 -11.67 5.05
C VAL A 95 6.01 -10.47 4.84
N HIS A 96 5.28 -10.40 3.73
CA HIS A 96 4.32 -9.31 3.49
C HIS A 96 3.17 -9.33 4.50
N LEU A 97 2.63 -10.51 4.81
CA LEU A 97 1.60 -10.67 5.83
C LEU A 97 2.08 -10.24 7.22
N LEU A 98 3.32 -10.59 7.59
CA LEU A 98 3.93 -10.14 8.84
C LEU A 98 4.06 -8.63 8.90
N LEU A 99 4.55 -7.98 7.83
CA LEU A 99 4.62 -6.51 7.76
C LEU A 99 3.25 -5.87 7.92
N PHE A 100 2.22 -6.44 7.29
CA PHE A 100 0.85 -5.96 7.43
C PHE A 100 0.29 -6.15 8.84
N ILE A 101 0.57 -7.28 9.50
CA ILE A 101 0.17 -7.52 10.89
C ILE A 101 0.86 -6.53 11.84
N VAL A 102 2.16 -6.29 11.65
CA VAL A 102 2.92 -5.30 12.42
C VAL A 102 2.34 -3.90 12.22
N TYR A 103 2.02 -3.51 10.99
CA TYR A 103 1.32 -2.26 10.70
C TYR A 103 0.00 -2.15 11.48
N PHE A 104 -0.80 -3.20 11.42
CA PHE A 104 -2.10 -3.24 12.07
C PHE A 104 -1.97 -3.14 13.59
N ALA A 105 -1.02 -3.86 14.20
CA ALA A 105 -0.75 -3.80 15.64
C ALA A 105 -0.33 -2.38 16.09
N LEU A 106 0.59 -1.76 15.35
CA LEU A 106 1.10 -0.41 15.64
C LEU A 106 0.04 0.70 15.44
N ILE A 107 -1.03 0.45 14.69
CA ILE A 107 -2.17 1.37 14.60
C ILE A 107 -2.94 1.46 15.93
N PHE A 108 -3.09 0.34 16.65
CA PHE A 108 -3.86 0.28 17.90
C PHE A 108 -2.99 0.50 19.14
N SER A 109 -1.71 0.14 19.07
CA SER A 109 -0.72 0.31 20.13
C SER A 109 0.59 0.82 19.52
N PRO A 110 0.70 2.13 19.26
CA PRO A 110 1.87 2.74 18.64
C PRO A 110 3.14 2.62 19.50
#